data_AF-A0A957LZV3-F1
#
_entry.id   AF-A0A957LZV3-F1
#
_cell.length_a   1.000
_cell.length_b   1.000
_cell.length_c   1.000
_cell.angle_alpha   90.00
_cell.angle_beta   90.00
_cell.angle_gamma   90.00
#
_symmetry.space_group_name_H-M   'P 1'
#
loop_
_entity.id
_entity.type
_entity.pdbx_description
1 polymer ?
#
loop_
_entity_poly.entity_id
_entity_poly.type
_entity_poly.pdbx_seq_one_letter_code
_entity_poly.pdbx_strand_id
1 'polypeptide(L)'
;MLRYAQYLLLSGLCWLATACALPSASLLAPDHTPVAAETAYTLTELSFSGNGETFLTTLDKTAESASERRFVEVTDSVGNRWQGELLTLSEGDTLFLQQPQQGGLTAVRIDGPSGMTPAAVIDLLPQAAAKPLASPHPDIRFVRAVQDDAAWRFDVTLAYPDTGWEDYADGWHVATPDGAVLESRRLLHPHENEQPFTRSLTDVKIPADVTEILIRSHDLRSGYSPDTLTIPLDTNAETERYAVVRE
;
A
#
# COMPACT_ATOMS: atom_id res chain seq x y z
N MET A 1 -20.67 71.34 27.54
CA MET A 1 -21.49 72.08 28.53
C MET A 1 -22.10 71.01 29.43
N LEU A 2 -21.90 70.83 30.74
CA LEU A 2 -21.39 71.54 31.92
C LEU A 2 -20.41 70.56 32.63
N ARG A 3 -19.21 70.89 33.11
CA ARG A 3 -18.77 71.67 34.30
C ARG A 3 -19.28 71.17 35.68
N TYR A 4 -18.34 71.25 36.64
CA TYR A 4 -18.44 71.15 38.13
C TYR A 4 -18.24 69.75 38.73
N ALA A 5 -17.51 69.54 39.82
CA ALA A 5 -16.58 70.30 40.66
C ALA A 5 -15.97 69.30 41.68
N GLN A 6 -14.66 69.30 41.96
CA GLN A 6 -14.02 70.07 43.04
C GLN A 6 -14.56 69.72 44.45
N TYR A 7 -13.79 68.98 45.27
CA TYR A 7 -13.05 69.50 46.44
C TYR A 7 -12.80 68.49 47.60
N LEU A 8 -11.64 68.71 48.25
CA LEU A 8 -11.26 68.49 49.67
C LEU A 8 -11.20 67.03 50.18
N LEU A 9 -10.01 66.45 50.35
CA LEU A 9 -9.10 66.55 51.51
C LEU A 9 -9.77 66.25 52.85
N LEU A 10 -9.38 65.12 53.48
CA LEU A 10 -8.86 65.11 54.85
C LEU A 10 -8.21 63.77 55.18
N SER A 11 -6.97 63.89 55.61
CA SER A 11 -6.06 62.90 56.18
C SER A 11 -6.58 62.30 57.50
N GLY A 12 -6.38 60.99 57.68
CA GLY A 12 -6.54 60.31 58.97
C GLY A 12 -5.62 59.09 59.06
N LEU A 13 -4.76 59.09 60.06
CA LEU A 13 -3.72 58.10 60.37
C LEU A 13 -4.28 56.71 60.72
N CYS A 14 -3.58 55.68 60.21
CA CYS A 14 -3.04 54.49 60.89
C CYS A 14 -3.80 53.91 62.09
N TRP A 15 -4.21 52.62 62.03
CA TRP A 15 -3.90 51.58 63.03
C TRP A 15 -3.98 50.19 62.36
N LEU A 16 -3.12 49.30 62.84
CA LEU A 16 -2.80 47.95 62.34
C LEU A 16 -3.90 46.90 62.59
N ALA A 17 -3.77 45.83 61.79
CA ALA A 17 -4.20 44.44 62.00
C ALA A 17 -5.59 44.04 61.50
N THR A 18 -5.61 43.43 60.30
CA THR A 18 -6.63 42.46 59.92
C THR A 18 -5.95 41.29 59.22
N ALA A 19 -6.07 40.10 59.83
CA ALA A 19 -5.72 38.83 59.20
C ALA A 19 -6.60 38.61 57.97
N CYS A 20 -5.99 38.43 56.81
CA CYS A 20 -6.71 38.17 55.56
C CYS A 20 -6.81 36.65 55.35
N ALA A 21 -8.05 36.17 55.29
CA ALA A 21 -8.39 34.86 54.77
C ALA A 21 -8.22 34.82 53.24
N LEU A 22 -7.92 33.62 52.76
CA LEU A 22 -7.44 33.21 51.42
C LEU A 22 -8.37 33.63 50.26
N PRO A 23 -7.83 33.53 49.02
CA PRO A 23 -8.47 32.61 48.09
C PRO A 23 -7.51 31.51 47.65
N SER A 24 -8.08 30.32 47.49
CA SER A 24 -7.47 29.10 46.99
C SER A 24 -6.61 29.35 45.75
N ALA A 25 -5.31 29.15 45.86
CA ALA A 25 -4.47 28.91 44.70
C ALA A 25 -4.69 27.46 44.28
N SER A 26 -5.58 27.24 43.30
CA SER A 26 -5.60 25.99 42.55
C SER A 26 -4.21 25.76 41.96
N LEU A 27 -3.62 24.60 42.27
CA LEU A 27 -2.52 24.05 41.51
C LEU A 27 -2.97 23.91 40.05
N LEU A 28 -2.47 24.76 39.15
CA LEU A 28 -2.32 24.31 37.77
C LEU A 28 -1.10 23.39 37.75
N ALA A 29 -1.37 22.08 37.70
CA ALA A 29 -0.42 21.16 37.13
C ALA A 29 -0.04 21.66 35.72
N PRO A 30 1.20 21.45 35.25
CA PRO A 30 1.50 21.65 33.84
C PRO A 30 0.49 20.85 33.03
N ASP A 31 -0.21 21.55 32.13
CA ASP A 31 -1.10 20.97 31.15
C ASP A 31 -0.25 20.06 30.26
N HIS A 32 -0.15 18.79 30.66
CA HIS A 32 0.28 17.72 29.77
C HIS A 32 -0.90 17.40 28.87
N THR A 33 -1.27 18.35 28.02
CA THR A 33 -1.99 18.00 26.81
C THR A 33 -1.04 17.07 26.05
N PRO A 34 -1.39 15.80 25.81
CA PRO A 34 -0.58 15.00 24.89
C PRO A 34 -0.64 15.74 23.56
N VAL A 35 0.49 16.28 23.12
CA VAL A 35 0.68 16.66 21.73
C VAL A 35 0.37 15.39 20.95
N ALA A 36 -0.74 15.38 20.22
CA ALA A 36 -1.05 14.30 19.31
C ALA A 36 0.21 14.10 18.47
N ALA A 37 0.82 12.91 18.56
CA ALA A 37 1.94 12.57 17.72
C ALA A 37 1.46 12.76 16.29
N GLU A 38 1.96 13.80 15.64
CA GLU A 38 1.73 14.04 14.23
C GLU A 38 2.28 12.80 13.54
N THR A 39 1.39 11.96 13.01
CA THR A 39 1.77 10.72 12.35
C THR A 39 2.60 11.09 11.14
N ALA A 40 3.92 11.12 11.30
CA ALA A 40 4.82 11.61 10.29
C ALA A 40 4.97 10.53 9.21
N TYR A 41 4.23 10.70 8.13
CA TYR A 41 4.43 9.93 6.90
C TYR A 41 5.51 10.61 6.05
N THR A 42 6.39 9.82 5.45
CA THR A 42 7.32 10.28 4.43
C THR A 42 6.81 9.86 3.07
N LEU A 43 6.59 10.83 2.18
CA LEU A 43 6.13 10.61 0.82
C LEU A 43 7.29 10.72 -0.16
N THR A 44 7.51 9.68 -0.97
CA THR A 44 8.51 9.66 -2.03
C THR A 44 7.87 9.31 -3.37
N GLU A 45 8.00 10.19 -4.35
CA GLU A 45 7.64 9.89 -5.74
C GLU A 45 8.72 9.02 -6.40
N LEU A 46 8.31 7.98 -7.10
CA LEU A 46 9.17 7.05 -7.82
C LEU A 46 8.87 7.11 -9.30
N SER A 47 9.92 7.15 -10.12
CA SER A 47 9.84 7.11 -11.58
C SER A 47 10.77 6.04 -12.12
N PHE A 48 10.27 5.23 -13.05
CA PHE A 48 10.99 4.09 -13.62
C PHE A 48 11.28 4.33 -15.11
N SER A 49 12.46 3.89 -15.56
CA SER A 49 12.95 4.17 -16.92
C SER A 49 13.32 2.93 -17.75
N GLY A 50 12.92 1.73 -17.31
CA GLY A 50 13.12 0.48 -18.06
C GLY A 50 14.54 -0.10 -18.03
N ASN A 51 15.49 0.55 -17.38
CA ASN A 51 16.90 0.12 -17.27
C ASN A 51 17.17 -0.90 -16.14
N GLY A 52 16.20 -1.76 -15.84
CA GLY A 52 16.30 -2.81 -14.82
C GLY A 52 15.84 -2.42 -13.41
N GLU A 53 15.58 -1.14 -13.15
CA GLU A 53 14.86 -0.69 -11.96
C GLU A 53 13.41 -0.39 -12.32
N THR A 54 12.54 -1.35 -12.02
CA THR A 54 11.09 -1.33 -12.20
C THR A 54 10.39 -1.19 -10.86
N PHE A 55 9.08 -0.94 -10.89
CA PHE A 55 8.24 -0.95 -9.70
C PHE A 55 8.41 -2.25 -8.89
N LEU A 56 8.21 -3.42 -9.52
CA LEU A 56 8.33 -4.70 -8.84
C LEU A 56 9.73 -4.96 -8.30
N THR A 57 10.79 -4.57 -9.02
CA THR A 57 12.16 -4.74 -8.49
C THR A 57 12.42 -3.88 -7.25
N THR A 58 11.85 -2.68 -7.19
CA THR A 58 12.01 -1.76 -6.04
C THR A 58 11.22 -2.26 -4.84
N LEU A 59 9.99 -2.72 -5.10
CA LEU A 59 9.11 -3.33 -4.12
C LEU A 59 9.76 -4.58 -3.53
N ASP A 60 10.20 -5.52 -4.36
CA ASP A 60 10.77 -6.78 -3.91
C ASP A 60 12.03 -6.57 -3.05
N LYS A 61 12.93 -5.65 -3.43
CA LYS A 61 14.10 -5.28 -2.63
C LYS A 61 13.71 -4.82 -1.22
N THR A 62 12.60 -4.09 -1.09
CA THR A 62 12.11 -3.63 0.22
C THR A 62 11.42 -4.77 0.97
N ALA A 63 10.66 -5.61 0.25
CA ALA A 63 9.94 -6.75 0.81
C ALA A 63 10.86 -7.85 1.37
N GLU A 64 12.13 -7.93 0.94
CA GLU A 64 13.13 -8.85 1.51
C GLU A 64 13.28 -8.73 3.03
N SER A 65 13.00 -7.55 3.60
CA SER A 65 13.04 -7.30 5.05
C SER A 65 11.66 -7.23 5.72
N ALA A 66 10.58 -7.42 4.95
CA ALA A 66 9.21 -7.31 5.46
C ALA A 66 8.77 -8.62 6.13
N SER A 67 8.02 -8.52 7.22
CA SER A 67 7.39 -9.67 7.87
C SER A 67 6.04 -10.04 7.27
N GLU A 68 5.37 -9.08 6.63
CA GLU A 68 4.13 -9.28 5.88
C GLU A 68 4.15 -8.42 4.63
N ARG A 69 3.58 -8.95 3.55
CA ARG A 69 3.36 -8.27 2.28
C ARG A 69 1.88 -8.44 1.92
N ARG A 70 1.19 -7.33 1.66
CA ARG A 70 -0.24 -7.33 1.36
C ARG A 70 -0.52 -6.46 0.15
N PHE A 71 -1.15 -7.04 -0.86
CA PHE A 71 -1.73 -6.28 -1.95
C PHE A 71 -2.89 -5.44 -1.45
N VAL A 72 -2.92 -4.18 -1.88
CA VAL A 72 -3.95 -3.22 -1.53
C VAL A 72 -4.48 -2.55 -2.78
N GLU A 73 -5.79 -2.36 -2.80
CA GLU A 73 -6.49 -1.52 -3.76
C GLU A 73 -7.35 -0.54 -2.97
N VAL A 74 -7.17 0.74 -3.24
CA VAL A 74 -7.87 1.81 -2.54
C VAL A 74 -8.27 2.89 -3.53
N THR A 75 -9.39 3.54 -3.26
CA THR A 75 -9.89 4.67 -4.05
C THR A 75 -9.80 5.92 -3.20
N ASP A 76 -9.20 6.98 -3.73
CA ASP A 76 -9.12 8.27 -3.03
C ASP A 76 -10.47 9.01 -3.03
N SER A 77 -10.56 10.11 -2.27
CA SER A 77 -11.77 10.92 -2.13
C SER A 77 -12.29 11.54 -3.43
N VAL A 78 -11.48 11.59 -4.49
CA VAL A 78 -11.88 12.11 -5.82
C VAL A 78 -12.11 11.01 -6.85
N GLY A 79 -12.02 9.74 -6.45
CA GLY A 79 -12.37 8.58 -7.26
C GLY A 79 -11.22 7.98 -8.07
N ASN A 80 -9.97 8.38 -7.85
CA ASN A 80 -8.84 7.69 -8.49
C ASN A 80 -8.56 6.37 -7.78
N ARG A 81 -8.36 5.32 -8.57
CA ARG A 81 -7.95 4.01 -8.07
C ARG A 81 -6.43 4.00 -7.87
N TRP A 82 -5.99 3.37 -6.80
CA TRP A 82 -4.60 3.14 -6.48
C TRP A 82 -4.41 1.66 -6.16
N GLN A 83 -3.38 1.05 -6.74
CA GLN A 83 -3.06 -0.36 -6.57
C GLN A 83 -1.60 -0.50 -6.20
N GLY A 84 -1.30 -1.45 -5.32
CA GLY A 84 0.06 -1.68 -4.89
C GLY A 84 0.12 -2.57 -3.67
N GLU A 85 1.13 -2.36 -2.82
CA GLU A 85 1.38 -3.27 -1.71
C GLU A 85 1.84 -2.54 -0.45
N LEU A 86 1.26 -2.98 0.67
CA LEU A 86 1.66 -2.63 2.02
C LEU A 86 2.67 -3.66 2.53
N LEU A 87 3.81 -3.19 3.00
CA LEU A 87 4.87 -3.97 3.60
C LEU A 87 4.96 -3.63 5.10
N THR A 88 4.92 -4.64 5.94
CA THR A 88 5.16 -4.49 7.39
C THR A 88 6.63 -4.75 7.68
N LEU A 89 7.36 -3.72 8.12
CA LEU A 89 8.78 -3.79 8.43
C LEU A 89 8.99 -3.55 9.93
N SER A 90 10.18 -3.90 10.44
CA SER A 90 10.52 -3.66 11.85
C SER A 90 10.57 -2.18 12.25
N GLU A 91 10.80 -1.29 11.28
CA GLU A 91 10.93 0.17 11.49
C GLU A 91 9.60 0.91 11.30
N GLY A 92 8.57 0.26 10.75
CA GLY A 92 7.31 0.88 10.34
C GLY A 92 6.68 0.17 9.16
N ASP A 93 5.59 0.74 8.65
CA ASP A 93 4.95 0.25 7.43
C ASP A 93 5.42 1.07 6.22
N THR A 94 5.63 0.39 5.10
CA THR A 94 5.91 1.01 3.81
C THR A 94 4.83 0.62 2.81
N LEU A 95 4.17 1.61 2.23
CA LEU A 95 3.14 1.43 1.22
C LEU A 95 3.66 1.88 -0.15
N PHE A 96 3.65 0.98 -1.13
CA PHE A 96 3.90 1.27 -2.53
C PHE A 96 2.58 1.33 -3.29
N LEU A 97 2.36 2.38 -4.09
CA LEU A 97 1.13 2.55 -4.86
C LEU A 97 1.41 3.09 -6.26
N GLN A 98 0.69 2.56 -7.25
CA GLN A 98 0.59 3.08 -8.61
C GLN A 98 -0.85 3.51 -8.89
N GLN A 99 -1.04 4.56 -9.69
CA GLN A 99 -2.33 4.90 -10.27
C GLN A 99 -2.43 4.26 -11.64
N PRO A 100 -3.41 3.37 -11.90
CA PRO A 100 -3.61 2.78 -13.21
C PRO A 100 -3.78 3.84 -14.32
N GLN A 101 -4.34 5.00 -13.99
CA GLN A 101 -4.51 6.11 -14.92
C GLN A 101 -3.20 6.88 -15.22
N GLN A 102 -2.15 6.72 -14.43
CA GLN A 102 -0.81 7.27 -14.73
C GLN A 102 0.12 6.21 -15.34
N GLY A 103 -0.31 4.94 -15.36
CA GLY A 103 0.48 3.80 -15.82
C GLY A 103 1.43 3.25 -14.75
N GLY A 104 2.22 2.26 -15.14
CA GLY A 104 3.13 1.50 -14.27
C GLY A 104 4.50 2.15 -14.05
N LEU A 105 4.86 3.18 -14.82
CA LEU A 105 6.18 3.81 -14.75
C LEU A 105 6.32 4.86 -13.63
N THR A 106 5.23 5.19 -12.94
CA THR A 106 5.23 6.10 -11.80
C THR A 106 4.57 5.45 -10.61
N ALA A 107 5.18 5.59 -9.44
CA ALA A 107 4.62 5.12 -8.19
C ALA A 107 4.87 6.12 -7.08
N VAL A 108 4.21 5.88 -5.96
CA VAL A 108 4.44 6.56 -4.70
C VAL A 108 4.85 5.53 -3.67
N ARG A 109 5.87 5.86 -2.89
CA ARG A 109 6.25 5.18 -1.65
C ARG A 109 5.87 6.05 -0.46
N ILE A 110 5.18 5.46 0.50
CA ILE A 110 4.79 6.10 1.76
C ILE A 110 5.38 5.29 2.89
N ASP A 111 6.29 5.88 3.66
CA ASP A 111 6.82 5.27 4.88
C ASP A 111 6.14 5.92 6.10
N GLY A 112 5.73 5.12 7.07
CA GLY A 112 5.12 5.64 8.29
C GLY A 112 5.03 4.60 9.40
N PRO A 113 4.27 4.87 10.47
CA PRO A 113 4.25 3.98 11.62
C PRO A 113 3.53 2.67 11.32
N SER A 114 3.89 1.63 12.08
CA SER A 114 3.24 0.33 12.02
C SER A 114 1.73 0.42 12.27
N GLY A 115 0.96 -0.38 11.53
CA GLY A 115 -0.50 -0.34 11.55
C GLY A 115 -1.10 0.78 10.68
N MET A 116 -0.32 1.32 9.74
CA MET A 116 -0.82 2.27 8.75
C MET A 116 -1.90 1.61 7.90
N THR A 117 -3.02 2.31 7.70
CA THR A 117 -4.04 1.85 6.76
C THR A 117 -3.94 2.65 5.46
N PRO A 118 -3.98 2.01 4.26
CA PRO A 118 -3.94 2.72 2.98
C PRO A 118 -5.01 3.80 2.86
N ALA A 119 -6.22 3.54 3.37
CA ALA A 119 -7.33 4.49 3.34
C ALA A 119 -7.04 5.78 4.15
N ALA A 120 -6.22 5.72 5.19
CA ALA A 120 -5.90 6.90 6.01
C ALA A 120 -4.87 7.82 5.36
N VAL A 121 -4.10 7.34 4.38
CA VAL A 121 -3.00 8.09 3.76
C VAL A 121 -3.23 8.44 2.30
N ILE A 122 -4.20 7.81 1.63
CA ILE A 122 -4.39 8.00 0.19
C ILE A 122 -4.79 9.43 -0.17
N ASP A 123 -5.57 10.10 0.68
CA ASP A 123 -5.98 11.48 0.46
C ASP A 123 -4.84 12.50 0.66
N LEU A 124 -3.68 12.06 1.16
CA LEU A 124 -2.47 12.87 1.24
C LEU A 124 -1.71 12.92 -0.08
N LEU A 125 -2.05 12.04 -1.04
CA LEU A 125 -1.34 11.93 -2.30
C LEU A 125 -1.72 13.05 -3.28
N PRO A 126 -0.79 13.45 -4.18
CA PRO A 126 -1.11 14.39 -5.24
C PRO A 126 -2.29 13.91 -6.08
N GLN A 127 -3.37 14.70 -6.09
CA GLN A 127 -4.58 14.38 -6.86
C GLN A 127 -4.40 14.83 -8.31
N ALA A 128 -3.87 13.94 -9.15
CA ALA A 128 -3.82 14.17 -10.59
C ALA A 128 -5.16 13.78 -11.24
N ALA A 129 -5.62 14.55 -12.22
CA ALA A 129 -6.80 14.19 -13.00
C ALA A 129 -6.53 12.90 -13.79
N ALA A 130 -7.44 11.94 -13.69
CA ALA A 130 -7.40 10.69 -14.45
C ALA A 130 -7.31 10.95 -15.96
N LYS A 131 -6.22 10.50 -16.59
CA LYS A 131 -6.17 10.29 -18.04
C LYS A 131 -6.12 8.78 -18.26
N PRO A 132 -7.19 8.11 -18.69
CA PRO A 132 -7.16 6.68 -18.89
C PRO A 132 -6.06 6.31 -19.90
N LEU A 133 -5.05 5.56 -19.45
CA LEU A 133 -4.21 4.77 -20.32
C LEU A 133 -4.99 3.49 -20.61
N ALA A 134 -5.62 3.44 -21.79
CA ALA A 134 -6.14 2.19 -22.31
C ALA A 134 -4.95 1.40 -22.86
N SER A 135 -4.19 0.80 -21.95
CA SER A 135 -3.12 -0.14 -22.30
C SER A 135 -3.62 -1.56 -22.07
N PRO A 136 -3.19 -2.53 -22.89
CA PRO A 136 -3.42 -3.93 -22.57
C PRO A 136 -2.76 -4.26 -21.23
N HIS A 137 -3.26 -5.29 -20.55
CA HIS A 137 -2.62 -5.89 -19.38
C HIS A 137 -2.31 -7.36 -19.69
N PRO A 138 -1.36 -8.00 -18.99
CA PRO A 138 -1.05 -9.41 -19.24
C PRO A 138 -2.24 -10.30 -18.85
N ASP A 139 -2.77 -11.05 -19.81
CA ASP A 139 -3.87 -11.98 -19.58
C ASP A 139 -3.32 -13.32 -19.07
N ILE A 140 -3.86 -13.77 -17.94
CA ILE A 140 -3.54 -15.08 -17.35
C ILE A 140 -4.30 -16.15 -18.11
N ARG A 141 -3.68 -16.75 -19.12
CA ARG A 141 -4.32 -17.74 -20.00
C ARG A 141 -4.62 -19.05 -19.30
N PHE A 142 -3.72 -19.51 -18.45
CA PHE A 142 -3.85 -20.78 -17.75
C PHE A 142 -2.99 -20.81 -16.48
N VAL A 143 -3.45 -21.51 -15.45
CA VAL A 143 -2.67 -21.77 -14.23
C VAL A 143 -2.71 -23.25 -13.89
N ARG A 144 -1.54 -23.88 -13.77
CA ARG A 144 -1.42 -25.22 -13.20
C ARG A 144 -0.90 -25.12 -11.77
N ALA A 145 -1.72 -25.47 -10.79
CA ALA A 145 -1.33 -25.59 -9.39
C ALA A 145 -1.09 -27.06 -9.05
N VAL A 146 0.08 -27.37 -8.51
CA VAL A 146 0.46 -28.72 -8.08
C VAL A 146 0.92 -28.65 -6.64
N GLN A 147 0.29 -29.42 -5.76
CA GLN A 147 0.74 -29.62 -4.40
C GLN A 147 1.93 -30.60 -4.42
N ASP A 148 3.01 -30.23 -3.73
CA ASP A 148 4.24 -31.01 -3.58
C ASP A 148 4.57 -31.02 -2.08
N ASP A 149 4.27 -32.13 -1.40
CA ASP A 149 4.25 -32.25 0.06
C ASP A 149 3.45 -31.10 0.75
N ALA A 150 4.18 -30.23 1.45
CA ALA A 150 3.66 -29.10 2.21
C ALA A 150 3.74 -27.77 1.46
N ALA A 151 4.15 -27.79 0.18
CA ALA A 151 4.29 -26.61 -0.66
C ALA A 151 3.47 -26.75 -1.95
N TRP A 152 3.41 -25.65 -2.69
CA TRP A 152 2.77 -25.61 -3.99
C TRP A 152 3.74 -25.12 -5.07
N ARG A 153 3.54 -25.67 -6.26
CA ARG A 153 4.09 -25.16 -7.51
C ARG A 153 2.97 -24.57 -8.36
N PHE A 154 3.22 -23.40 -8.92
CA PHE A 154 2.33 -22.74 -9.87
C PHE A 154 3.06 -22.57 -11.20
N ASP A 155 2.53 -23.16 -12.27
CA ASP A 155 2.93 -22.85 -13.64
C ASP A 155 1.89 -21.91 -14.25
N VAL A 156 2.25 -20.64 -14.47
CA VAL A 156 1.33 -19.61 -14.95
C VAL A 156 1.66 -19.26 -16.40
N THR A 157 0.66 -19.38 -17.26
CA THR A 157 0.72 -19.01 -18.67
C THR A 157 0.16 -17.62 -18.86
N LEU A 158 0.98 -16.70 -19.39
CA LEU A 158 0.59 -15.33 -19.68
C LEU A 158 0.54 -15.09 -21.19
N ALA A 159 -0.30 -14.15 -21.59
CA ALA A 159 -0.27 -13.54 -22.92
C ALA A 159 -0.27 -12.01 -22.79
N TYR A 160 0.75 -11.37 -23.35
CA TYR A 160 0.86 -9.92 -23.40
C TYR A 160 1.60 -9.51 -24.68
N PRO A 161 1.18 -8.43 -25.38
CA PRO A 161 1.88 -7.96 -26.57
C PRO A 161 3.16 -7.22 -26.18
N ASP A 162 4.16 -7.93 -25.66
CA ASP A 162 5.47 -7.36 -25.35
C ASP A 162 6.02 -6.62 -26.59
N THR A 163 6.57 -5.42 -26.42
CA THR A 163 7.17 -4.62 -27.52
C THR A 163 8.63 -4.24 -27.28
N GLY A 164 9.26 -4.84 -26.27
CA GLY A 164 10.67 -4.65 -25.95
C GLY A 164 10.90 -4.40 -24.46
N TRP A 165 12.09 -3.92 -24.10
CA TRP A 165 12.53 -3.72 -22.71
C TRP A 165 11.73 -2.66 -21.96
N GLU A 166 11.04 -1.80 -22.69
CA GLU A 166 10.24 -0.72 -22.14
C GLU A 166 8.75 -1.10 -21.97
N ASP A 167 8.31 -2.26 -22.45
CA ASP A 167 6.91 -2.68 -22.42
C ASP A 167 6.80 -4.22 -22.52
N TYR A 168 6.74 -4.86 -21.35
CA TYR A 168 6.53 -6.29 -21.23
C TYR A 168 5.88 -6.64 -19.89
N ALA A 169 5.30 -7.84 -19.81
CA ALA A 169 4.85 -8.42 -18.55
C ALA A 169 6.04 -8.72 -17.63
N ASP A 170 6.21 -7.98 -16.53
CA ASP A 170 7.38 -8.06 -15.64
C ASP A 170 7.14 -8.88 -14.37
N GLY A 171 5.92 -9.35 -14.13
CA GLY A 171 5.68 -10.30 -13.05
C GLY A 171 4.24 -10.73 -12.84
N TRP A 172 4.08 -11.64 -11.88
CA TRP A 172 2.80 -12.03 -11.30
C TRP A 172 3.01 -12.51 -9.86
N HIS A 173 1.96 -12.53 -9.05
CA HIS A 173 2.02 -13.04 -7.69
C HIS A 173 0.89 -14.00 -7.35
N VAL A 174 1.13 -14.82 -6.32
CA VAL A 174 0.14 -15.65 -5.64
C VAL A 174 -0.27 -14.93 -4.37
N ALA A 175 -1.55 -14.60 -4.25
CA ALA A 175 -2.09 -13.94 -3.08
C ALA A 175 -3.31 -14.68 -2.54
N THR A 176 -3.60 -14.50 -1.26
CA THR A 176 -4.87 -14.91 -0.66
C THR A 176 -5.99 -13.93 -1.07
N PRO A 177 -7.27 -14.30 -0.93
CA PRO A 177 -8.40 -13.41 -1.24
C PRO A 177 -8.44 -12.13 -0.42
N ASP A 178 -7.93 -12.15 0.82
CA ASP A 178 -7.83 -10.96 1.67
C ASP A 178 -6.62 -10.06 1.32
N GLY A 179 -5.80 -10.49 0.36
CA GLY A 179 -4.72 -9.70 -0.23
C GLY A 179 -3.33 -10.00 0.32
N ALA A 180 -3.15 -10.94 1.25
CA ALA A 180 -1.80 -11.33 1.67
C ALA A 180 -1.06 -11.95 0.47
N VAL A 181 0.09 -11.39 0.12
CA VAL A 181 0.92 -11.90 -0.98
C VAL A 181 1.83 -12.98 -0.41
N LEU A 182 1.64 -14.20 -0.89
CA LEU A 182 2.37 -15.37 -0.41
C LEU A 182 3.74 -15.45 -1.09
N GLU A 183 3.77 -15.35 -2.42
CA GLU A 183 5.00 -15.35 -3.21
C GLU A 183 4.80 -14.64 -4.55
N SER A 184 5.89 -14.16 -5.13
CA SER A 184 5.89 -13.42 -6.40
C SER A 184 6.89 -14.00 -7.41
N ARG A 185 6.50 -14.03 -8.68
CA ARG A 185 7.37 -14.42 -9.79
C ARG A 185 7.69 -13.20 -10.65
N ARG A 186 8.94 -12.74 -10.55
CA ARG A 186 9.50 -11.69 -11.43
C ARG A 186 9.91 -12.26 -12.78
N LEU A 187 9.67 -11.48 -13.83
CA LEU A 187 10.08 -11.72 -15.20
C LEU A 187 11.09 -10.65 -15.60
N LEU A 188 12.27 -11.06 -16.05
CA LEU A 188 13.43 -10.16 -16.18
C LEU A 188 13.74 -9.77 -17.63
N HIS A 189 12.90 -10.19 -18.58
CA HIS A 189 13.08 -9.90 -20.00
C HIS A 189 11.74 -9.98 -20.76
N PRO A 190 11.65 -9.33 -21.93
CA PRO A 190 10.52 -9.48 -22.85
C PRO A 190 10.44 -10.90 -23.45
N HIS A 191 9.25 -11.27 -23.87
CA HIS A 191 8.85 -12.54 -24.47
C HIS A 191 8.13 -12.32 -25.82
N GLU A 192 8.56 -11.33 -26.61
CA GLU A 192 7.93 -10.92 -27.89
C GLU A 192 7.65 -12.10 -28.84
N ASN A 193 8.59 -13.06 -28.89
CA ASN A 193 8.55 -14.21 -29.81
C ASN A 193 8.09 -15.52 -29.14
N GLU A 194 7.62 -15.45 -27.90
CA GLU A 194 7.19 -16.59 -27.08
C GLU A 194 5.81 -16.28 -26.49
N GLN A 195 4.79 -16.11 -27.33
CA GLN A 195 3.43 -15.80 -26.87
C GLN A 195 2.44 -16.92 -27.26
N PRO A 196 1.64 -17.44 -26.32
CA PRO A 196 1.76 -17.25 -24.86
C PRO A 196 3.01 -17.95 -24.30
N PHE A 197 3.50 -17.52 -23.14
CA PHE A 197 4.60 -18.18 -22.41
C PHE A 197 4.17 -18.64 -21.02
N THR A 198 4.85 -19.65 -20.49
CA THR A 198 4.63 -20.17 -19.14
C THR A 198 5.86 -19.98 -18.27
N ARG A 199 5.68 -19.53 -17.03
CA ARG A 199 6.74 -19.48 -16.02
C ARG A 199 6.25 -20.09 -14.71
N SER A 200 7.18 -20.72 -14.01
CA SER A 200 6.91 -21.46 -12.79
C SER A 200 7.36 -20.70 -11.55
N LEU A 201 6.62 -20.92 -10.45
CA LEU A 201 6.96 -20.53 -9.09
C LEU A 201 6.82 -21.77 -8.21
N THR A 202 7.83 -22.09 -7.41
CA THR A 202 7.91 -23.31 -6.60
C THR A 202 8.09 -22.94 -5.14
N ASP A 203 7.89 -23.92 -4.25
CA ASP A 203 8.04 -23.77 -2.80
C ASP A 203 7.10 -22.73 -2.17
N VAL A 204 5.94 -22.51 -2.79
CA VAL A 204 4.94 -21.58 -2.27
C VAL A 204 4.27 -22.21 -1.05
N LYS A 205 4.48 -21.62 0.13
CA LYS A 205 3.82 -22.06 1.37
C LYS A 205 2.45 -21.43 1.47
N ILE A 206 1.43 -22.29 1.59
CA ILE A 206 0.04 -21.86 1.70
C ILE A 206 -0.49 -22.30 3.07
N PRO A 207 -1.01 -21.39 3.91
CA PRO A 207 -1.64 -21.76 5.17
C PRO A 207 -2.78 -22.76 4.97
N ALA A 208 -2.94 -23.71 5.89
CA ALA A 208 -3.87 -24.83 5.72
C ALA A 208 -5.35 -24.42 5.66
N ASP A 209 -5.68 -23.23 6.16
CA ASP A 209 -7.00 -22.62 6.15
C ASP A 209 -7.30 -21.83 4.85
N VAL A 210 -6.29 -21.62 3.98
CA VAL A 210 -6.47 -20.97 2.68
C VAL A 210 -6.93 -22.01 1.65
N THR A 211 -8.20 -21.91 1.25
CA THR A 211 -8.83 -22.85 0.31
C THR A 211 -8.82 -22.36 -1.14
N GLU A 212 -8.45 -21.12 -1.39
CA GLU A 212 -8.33 -20.54 -2.73
C GLU A 212 -7.25 -19.46 -2.74
N ILE A 213 -6.64 -19.24 -3.90
CA ILE A 213 -5.68 -18.16 -4.14
C ILE A 213 -6.08 -17.33 -5.36
N LEU A 214 -5.47 -16.16 -5.47
CA LEU A 214 -5.57 -15.25 -6.61
C LEU A 214 -4.21 -15.16 -7.30
N ILE A 215 -4.21 -15.31 -8.63
CA ILE A 215 -3.09 -14.91 -9.47
C ILE A 215 -3.36 -13.51 -10.02
N ARG A 216 -2.43 -12.59 -9.86
CA ARG A 216 -2.47 -11.24 -10.42
C ARG A 216 -1.20 -11.00 -11.23
N SER A 217 -1.35 -10.51 -12.45
CA SER A 217 -0.25 -10.12 -13.33
C SER A 217 0.05 -8.62 -13.25
N HIS A 218 1.24 -8.24 -13.71
CA HIS A 218 1.72 -6.87 -13.78
C HIS A 218 2.57 -6.67 -15.04
N ASP A 219 2.49 -5.48 -15.63
CA ASP A 219 3.36 -5.02 -16.73
C ASP A 219 3.99 -3.66 -16.43
N LEU A 220 5.08 -3.34 -17.12
CA LEU A 220 5.82 -2.10 -16.90
C LEU A 220 5.03 -0.83 -17.19
N ARG A 221 4.12 -0.86 -18.18
CA ARG A 221 3.48 0.34 -18.72
C ARG A 221 2.21 0.71 -18.01
N SER A 222 1.48 -0.27 -17.51
CA SER A 222 0.12 -0.13 -17.01
C SER A 222 0.02 -0.50 -15.54
N GLY A 223 1.02 -1.22 -15.01
CA GLY A 223 1.06 -1.67 -13.63
C GLY A 223 0.28 -2.96 -13.44
N TYR A 224 -0.39 -3.08 -12.30
CA TYR A 224 -1.21 -4.25 -11.99
C TYR A 224 -2.40 -4.41 -12.95
N SER A 225 -2.60 -5.64 -13.42
CA SER A 225 -3.82 -5.99 -14.14
C SER A 225 -5.05 -5.84 -13.23
N PRO A 226 -6.17 -5.28 -13.74
CA PRO A 226 -7.43 -5.26 -13.00
C PRO A 226 -8.03 -6.66 -12.84
N ASP A 227 -7.72 -7.57 -13.76
CA ASP A 227 -8.24 -8.92 -13.74
C ASP A 227 -7.32 -9.84 -12.94
N THR A 228 -7.95 -10.74 -12.17
CA THR A 228 -7.26 -11.81 -11.45
C THR A 228 -7.87 -13.16 -11.84
N LEU A 229 -7.12 -14.24 -11.62
CA LEU A 229 -7.65 -15.59 -11.74
C LEU A 229 -7.67 -16.26 -10.37
N THR A 230 -8.87 -16.61 -9.90
CA THR A 230 -9.06 -17.39 -8.67
C THR A 230 -8.84 -18.87 -8.94
N ILE A 231 -8.03 -19.50 -8.09
CA ILE A 231 -7.72 -20.93 -8.15
C ILE A 231 -8.21 -21.57 -6.85
N PRO A 232 -9.32 -22.33 -6.87
CA PRO A 232 -9.72 -23.16 -5.74
C PRO A 232 -8.65 -24.22 -5.52
N LEU A 233 -8.17 -24.37 -4.29
CA LEU A 233 -7.15 -25.35 -3.95
C LEU A 233 -7.73 -26.59 -3.32
N ASP A 234 -8.98 -26.59 -2.86
CA ASP A 234 -9.62 -27.62 -2.03
C ASP A 234 -9.87 -28.97 -2.72
N THR A 235 -9.91 -29.01 -4.05
CA THR A 235 -10.11 -30.23 -4.84
C THR A 235 -9.22 -30.30 -6.08
N ASN A 236 -8.95 -31.52 -6.54
CA ASN A 236 -8.42 -31.72 -7.88
C ASN A 236 -9.41 -31.19 -8.93
N ALA A 237 -8.89 -30.51 -9.93
CA ALA A 237 -9.70 -29.90 -10.98
C ALA A 237 -8.91 -29.79 -12.29
N GLU A 238 -9.62 -29.83 -13.42
CA GLU A 238 -9.09 -29.51 -14.74
C GLU A 238 -10.18 -28.74 -15.51
N THR A 239 -9.85 -27.50 -15.89
CA THR A 239 -10.73 -26.57 -16.59
C THR A 239 -9.99 -25.95 -17.76
N GLU A 240 -10.67 -25.10 -18.53
CA GLU A 240 -10.04 -24.31 -19.60
C GLU A 240 -9.08 -23.22 -19.09
N ARG A 241 -9.21 -22.79 -17.83
CA ARG A 241 -8.40 -21.70 -17.25
C ARG A 241 -7.41 -22.15 -16.20
N TYR A 242 -7.62 -23.31 -15.59
CA TYR A 242 -6.70 -23.84 -14.57
C TYR A 242 -6.81 -25.34 -14.40
N ALA A 243 -5.74 -25.93 -13.84
CA ALA A 243 -5.75 -27.28 -13.31
C ALA A 243 -5.13 -27.30 -11.90
N VAL A 244 -5.68 -28.14 -11.03
CA VAL A 244 -5.23 -28.33 -9.65
C VAL A 244 -4.98 -29.81 -9.42
N VAL A 245 -3.76 -30.13 -8.99
CA VAL A 245 -3.33 -31.48 -8.66
C VAL A 245 -2.83 -31.48 -7.22
N ARG A 246 -3.53 -32.20 -6.37
CA ARG A 246 -3.23 -32.47 -4.97
C ARG A 246 -2.72 -33.90 -4.85
N GLU A 247 -1.67 -34.09 -4.07
CA GLU A 247 -1.14 -35.40 -3.68
C GLU A 247 -1.85 -35.97 -2.45
#